data_AF-A0A7K4HAW9-F1
#
_entry.id   AF-A0A7K4HAW9-F1
#
_cell.length_a   1.000
_cell.length_b   1.000
_cell.length_c   1.000
_cell.angle_alpha   90.00
_cell.angle_beta   90.00
_cell.angle_gamma   90.00
#
_symmetry.space_group_name_H-M   'P 1'
#
loop_
_entity.id
_entity.type
_entity.pdbx_description
1 polymer ?
#
loop_
_entity_poly.entity_id
_entity_poly.type
_entity_poly.pdbx_seq_one_letter_code
_entity_poly.pdbx_strand_id
1 'polypeptide(L)'
;MPESNDDKLIVALVVCSRCGNPFMIKKGQKKTGNLVCDNCIKLEQRKQQLSDSVKASQKEIENSIKGYKSSLRVAKSQQIKQIYFDKIKKTSDVLTRSVELLKKIEDTKDEKYIEEYKKLFDKMEEDYKEE
;
A
#
# COMPACT_ATOMS: atom_id res chain seq x y z
N MET A 1 11.57 52.96 4.42
CA MET A 1 12.53 51.90 4.04
C MET A 1 12.17 50.66 4.83
N PRO A 2 11.98 49.48 4.23
CA PRO A 2 11.59 48.30 4.97
C PRO A 2 12.83 47.68 5.64
N GLU A 3 12.76 47.49 6.95
CA GLU A 3 13.73 46.69 7.71
C GLU A 3 13.38 45.21 7.51
N SER A 4 14.05 44.58 6.55
CA SER A 4 14.04 43.13 6.40
C SER A 4 14.92 42.53 7.50
N ASN A 5 14.31 42.13 8.61
CA ASN A 5 14.96 41.26 9.57
C ASN A 5 15.28 39.93 8.88
N ASP A 6 16.57 39.72 8.60
CA ASP A 6 17.15 38.45 8.22
C ASP A 6 16.81 37.39 9.29
N ASP A 7 15.72 36.66 9.08
CA ASP A 7 15.42 35.40 9.76
C ASP A 7 16.49 34.37 9.35
N LYS A 8 17.70 34.51 9.89
CA LYS A 8 18.77 33.52 9.77
C LYS A 8 18.28 32.24 10.44
N LEU A 9 17.73 31.33 9.65
CA LEU A 9 17.40 29.96 10.05
C LEU A 9 18.65 29.30 10.65
N ILE A 10 18.80 29.38 11.97
CA ILE A 10 19.89 28.70 12.66
C ILE A 10 19.54 27.21 12.70
N VAL A 11 20.16 26.45 11.80
CA VAL A 11 19.98 25.01 11.68
C VAL A 11 21.21 24.26 12.24
N ALA A 12 20.99 23.05 12.73
CA ALA A 12 22.02 22.13 13.20
C ALA A 12 21.93 20.83 12.41
N LEU A 13 23.08 20.34 11.95
CA LEU A 13 23.19 19.06 11.26
C LEU A 13 23.18 17.93 12.30
N VAL A 14 22.28 16.96 12.13
CA VAL A 14 22.13 15.79 13.00
C VAL A 14 22.00 14.53 12.16
N VAL A 15 22.40 13.39 12.70
CA VAL A 15 22.33 12.09 12.02
C VAL A 15 20.97 11.43 12.29
N CYS A 16 20.32 10.93 11.24
CA CYS A 16 19.09 10.16 11.36
C CYS A 16 19.35 8.80 12.04
N SER A 17 18.60 8.50 13.10
CA SER A 17 18.70 7.24 13.85
C SER A 17 18.27 6.01 13.05
N ARG A 18 17.60 6.17 11.90
CA ARG A 18 17.14 5.05 11.06
C ARG A 18 18.00 4.78 9.84
N CYS A 19 18.37 5.82 9.11
CA CYS A 19 19.12 5.67 7.86
C CYS A 19 20.57 6.15 7.94
N GLY A 20 21.00 6.73 9.07
CA GLY A 20 22.36 7.25 9.24
C GLY A 20 22.66 8.51 8.41
N ASN A 21 21.71 9.01 7.61
CA ASN A 21 21.94 10.20 6.80
C ASN A 21 21.84 11.48 7.65
N PRO A 22 22.76 12.43 7.47
CA PRO A 22 22.67 13.74 8.08
C PRO A 22 21.45 14.53 7.57
N PHE A 23 20.77 15.25 8.45
CA PHE A 23 19.68 16.17 8.11
C PHE A 23 19.68 17.38 9.04
N MET A 24 19.05 18.47 8.60
CA MET A 24 19.04 19.74 9.32
C MET A 24 17.82 19.82 10.26
N ILE A 25 18.05 20.23 11.51
CA ILE A 25 16.99 20.57 12.48
C ILE A 25 17.16 22.00 12.98
N LYS A 26 16.09 22.64 13.44
CA LYS A 26 16.17 24.00 14.01
C LYS A 26 16.96 23.97 15.33
N LYS A 27 17.90 24.90 15.53
CA LYS A 27 18.60 25.04 16.82
C LYS A 27 17.58 25.25 17.94
N GLY A 28 17.61 24.39 18.96
CA GLY A 28 16.70 24.44 20.11
C GLY A 28 15.61 23.36 20.12
N GLN A 29 15.43 22.59 19.04
CA GLN A 29 14.68 21.34 19.14
C GLN A 29 15.41 20.39 20.10
N LYS A 30 14.72 19.92 21.15
CA LYS A 30 15.27 19.04 22.17
C LYS A 30 15.90 17.81 21.50
N LYS A 31 17.22 17.64 21.67
CA LYS A 31 18.00 16.46 21.23
C LYS A 31 17.73 15.21 22.08
N THR A 32 16.50 15.06 22.60
CA THR A 32 16.13 13.95 23.47
C THR A 32 15.40 12.90 22.63
N GLY A 33 16.13 11.88 22.20
CA GLY A 33 15.57 10.69 21.54
C GLY A 33 15.97 10.51 20.08
N ASN A 34 15.63 9.32 19.55
CA ASN A 34 15.91 8.89 18.17
C ASN A 34 15.35 9.90 17.15
N LEU A 35 16.22 10.76 16.63
CA LEU A 35 15.89 11.76 15.62
C LEU A 35 15.76 11.07 14.26
N VAL A 36 14.58 11.16 13.65
CA VAL A 36 14.27 10.54 12.36
C VAL A 36 14.10 11.63 11.32
N CYS A 37 14.73 11.49 10.16
CA CYS A 37 14.60 12.46 9.07
C CYS A 37 13.24 12.37 8.38
N ASP A 38 12.82 13.47 7.76
CA ASP A 38 11.54 13.57 7.03
C ASP A 38 11.37 12.48 5.97
N ASN A 39 12.45 12.07 5.30
CA ASN A 39 12.39 11.00 4.31
C ASN A 39 12.01 9.65 4.92
N CYS A 40 12.55 9.31 6.09
CA CYS A 40 12.16 8.09 6.80
C CYS A 40 10.71 8.15 7.31
N ILE A 41 10.23 9.32 7.72
CA ILE A 41 8.83 9.53 8.14
C ILE A 41 7.90 9.34 6.94
N LYS A 42 8.19 10.01 5.82
CA LYS A 42 7.41 9.88 4.57
C LYS A 42 7.40 8.44 4.06
N LEU A 43 8.51 7.72 4.17
CA LEU A 43 8.59 6.32 3.76
C LEU A 43 7.67 5.43 4.61
N GLU A 44 7.64 5.61 5.93
CA GLU A 44 6.70 4.87 6.78
C GLU A 44 5.24 5.22 6.52
N GLN A 45 4.93 6.50 6.33
CA GLN A 45 3.57 6.92 5.98
C GLN A 45 3.11 6.27 4.66
N ARG A 46 3.96 6.24 3.64
CA ARG A 46 3.66 5.55 2.38
C ARG A 46 3.44 4.05 2.59
N LYS A 47 4.27 3.39 3.40
CA LYS A 47 4.10 1.96 3.73
C LYS A 47 2.78 1.69 4.44
N GLN A 48 2.39 2.56 5.38
CA GLN A 48 1.13 2.45 6.10
C GLN A 48 -0.06 2.61 5.14
N GLN A 49 -0.05 3.64 4.30
CA GLN A 49 -1.08 3.87 3.29
C GLN A 49 -1.22 2.68 2.32
N LEU A 50 -0.09 2.11 1.90
CA LEU A 50 -0.10 0.92 1.04
C LEU A 50 -0.71 -0.29 1.76
N SER A 51 -0.30 -0.56 3.01
CA SER A 51 -0.90 -1.62 3.83
C SER A 51 -2.41 -1.46 3.99
N ASP A 52 -2.89 -0.25 4.25
CA ASP A 52 -4.31 0.01 4.45
C ASP A 52 -5.10 -0.14 3.14
N SER A 53 -4.54 0.32 2.02
CA SER A 53 -5.10 0.11 0.68
C SER A 53 -5.19 -1.38 0.34
N VAL A 54 -4.15 -2.16 0.67
CA VAL A 54 -4.14 -3.60 0.45
C VAL A 54 -5.25 -4.28 1.25
N LYS A 55 -5.37 -3.98 2.55
CA LYS A 55 -6.43 -4.55 3.41
C LYS A 55 -7.83 -4.23 2.88
N ALA A 56 -8.03 -3.02 2.36
CA ALA A 56 -9.28 -2.62 1.74
C ALA A 56 -9.59 -3.47 0.51
N SER A 57 -8.64 -3.61 -0.42
CA SER A 57 -8.84 -4.41 -1.63
C SER A 57 -9.02 -5.91 -1.35
N GLN A 58 -8.34 -6.46 -0.33
CA GLN A 58 -8.57 -7.84 0.12
C GLN A 58 -10.01 -8.03 0.61
N LYS A 59 -10.52 -7.08 1.40
CA LYS A 59 -11.90 -7.12 1.91
C LYS A 59 -12.93 -7.05 0.78
N GLU A 60 -12.68 -6.25 -0.25
CA GLU A 60 -13.53 -6.17 -1.45
C GLU A 60 -13.53 -7.49 -2.21
N ILE A 61 -12.36 -8.09 -2.46
CA ILE A 61 -12.24 -9.41 -3.08
C ILE A 61 -13.01 -10.47 -2.28
N GLU A 62 -12.84 -10.51 -0.97
CA GLU A 62 -13.56 -11.46 -0.11
C GLU A 62 -15.09 -11.29 -0.22
N ASN A 63 -15.56 -10.05 -0.30
CA ASN A 63 -16.97 -9.75 -0.49
C ASN A 63 -17.47 -10.21 -1.88
N SER A 64 -16.69 -10.00 -2.94
CA SER A 64 -16.99 -10.50 -4.28
C SER A 64 -17.09 -12.02 -4.32
N ILE A 65 -16.14 -12.72 -3.69
CA ILE A 65 -16.18 -14.19 -3.56
C ILE A 65 -17.45 -14.65 -2.81
N LYS A 66 -17.83 -13.96 -1.72
CA LYS A 66 -19.09 -14.26 -1.00
C LYS A 66 -20.32 -14.01 -1.88
N GLY A 67 -20.31 -12.95 -2.69
CA GLY A 67 -21.35 -12.65 -3.68
C GLY A 67 -21.49 -13.79 -4.68
N TYR A 68 -20.40 -14.19 -5.34
CA TYR A 68 -20.41 -15.29 -6.30
C TYR A 68 -20.83 -16.62 -5.69
N LYS A 69 -20.41 -16.93 -4.45
CA LYS A 69 -20.87 -18.14 -3.74
C LYS A 69 -22.38 -18.13 -3.50
N SER A 70 -22.94 -16.96 -3.19
CA SER A 70 -24.38 -16.79 -2.98
C SER A 70 -25.14 -16.99 -4.29
N SER A 71 -24.69 -16.36 -5.38
CA SER A 71 -25.25 -16.52 -6.73
C SER A 71 -25.14 -17.96 -7.24
N LEU A 72 -24.02 -18.64 -6.96
CA LEU A 72 -23.82 -20.05 -7.30
C LEU A 72 -24.83 -20.97 -6.59
N ARG A 73 -25.15 -20.69 -5.32
CA ARG A 73 -26.10 -21.49 -4.54
C ARG A 73 -27.52 -21.42 -5.11
N VAL A 74 -27.92 -20.26 -5.62
CA VAL A 74 -29.26 -20.04 -6.18
C VAL A 74 -29.35 -20.33 -7.69
N ALA A 75 -28.22 -20.44 -8.38
CA ALA A 75 -28.18 -20.72 -9.81
C ALA A 75 -28.80 -22.09 -10.13
N LYS A 76 -29.75 -22.11 -11.07
CA LYS A 76 -30.45 -23.33 -11.49
C LYS A 76 -29.78 -24.04 -12.67
N SER A 77 -29.16 -23.28 -13.58
CA SER A 77 -28.49 -23.82 -14.77
C SER A 77 -27.04 -24.23 -14.47
N GLN A 78 -26.62 -25.38 -15.02
CA GLN A 78 -25.25 -25.88 -14.91
C GLN A 78 -24.23 -24.93 -15.57
N GLN A 79 -24.58 -24.31 -16.70
CA GLN A 79 -23.71 -23.34 -17.38
C GLN A 79 -23.51 -22.09 -16.52
N ILE A 80 -24.57 -21.59 -15.89
CA ILE A 80 -24.49 -20.43 -15.00
C ILE A 80 -23.65 -20.74 -13.75
N LYS A 81 -23.77 -21.95 -13.20
CA LYS A 81 -22.91 -22.41 -12.10
C LYS A 81 -21.44 -22.43 -12.51
N GLN A 82 -21.13 -22.89 -13.71
CA GLN A 82 -19.75 -22.93 -14.22
C GLN A 82 -19.14 -21.53 -14.30
N ILE A 83 -19.89 -20.54 -14.81
CA ILE A 83 -19.46 -19.13 -14.88
C ILE A 83 -19.11 -18.61 -13.48
N TYR A 84 -19.95 -18.83 -12.47
CA TYR A 84 -19.65 -18.39 -11.10
C TYR A 84 -18.47 -19.13 -10.47
N PHE A 85 -18.29 -20.42 -10.79
CA PHE A 85 -17.10 -21.17 -10.36
C PHE A 85 -15.82 -20.57 -10.93
N ASP A 86 -15.81 -20.24 -12.23
CA ASP A 86 -14.65 -19.65 -12.89
C ASP A 86 -14.34 -18.26 -12.34
N LYS A 87 -15.38 -17.43 -12.07
CA LYS A 87 -15.23 -16.14 -11.38
C LYS A 87 -14.64 -16.28 -9.98
N ILE A 88 -15.13 -17.23 -9.18
CA ILE A 88 -14.58 -17.53 -7.84
C ILE A 88 -13.11 -17.93 -7.94
N LYS A 89 -12.75 -18.81 -8.88
CA LYS A 89 -11.38 -19.29 -9.07
C LYS A 89 -10.44 -18.15 -9.44
N LYS A 90 -10.78 -17.37 -10.47
CA LYS A 90 -10.00 -16.19 -10.89
C LYS A 90 -9.79 -15.22 -9.74
N THR A 91 -10.85 -14.89 -9.01
CA THR A 91 -10.79 -13.94 -7.89
C THR A 91 -9.94 -14.48 -6.73
N SER A 92 -10.02 -15.79 -6.45
CA SER A 92 -9.22 -16.44 -5.41
C SER A 92 -7.72 -16.48 -5.76
N ASP A 93 -7.38 -16.66 -7.04
CA ASP A 93 -5.99 -16.63 -7.51
C ASP A 93 -5.39 -15.22 -7.35
N VAL A 94 -6.16 -14.18 -7.66
CA VAL A 94 -5.76 -12.78 -7.42
C VAL A 94 -5.53 -12.52 -5.94
N LEU A 95 -6.44 -12.98 -5.06
CA LEU A 95 -6.26 -12.85 -3.62
C LEU A 95 -4.97 -13.51 -3.14
N THR A 96 -4.69 -14.73 -3.61
CA THR A 96 -3.48 -15.48 -3.24
C THR A 96 -2.22 -14.74 -3.66
N ARG A 97 -2.16 -14.26 -4.90
CA ARG A 97 -1.03 -13.47 -5.41
C ARG A 97 -0.84 -12.15 -4.67
N SER A 98 -1.94 -11.49 -4.27
CA SER A 98 -1.86 -10.25 -3.49
C SER A 98 -1.21 -10.49 -2.12
N VAL A 99 -1.55 -11.59 -1.44
CA VAL A 99 -0.94 -11.98 -0.15
C VAL A 99 0.54 -12.33 -0.32
N GLU A 100 0.92 -13.00 -1.41
CA GLU A 100 2.34 -13.31 -1.68
C GLU A 100 3.18 -12.06 -1.95
N LEU A 101 2.67 -11.11 -2.73
CA LEU A 101 3.36 -9.86 -3.02
C LEU A 101 3.55 -9.02 -1.75
N LEU A 102 2.57 -9.00 -0.84
CA LEU A 102 2.71 -8.35 0.46
C LEU A 102 3.86 -8.93 1.28
N LYS A 103 3.93 -10.26 1.39
CA LYS A 103 5.02 -10.92 2.12
C LYS A 103 6.37 -10.55 1.53
N LYS A 104 6.49 -10.53 0.19
CA LYS A 104 7.71 -10.09 -0.49
C LYS A 104 8.05 -8.62 -0.22
N ILE A 105 7.06 -7.71 -0.18
CA ILE A 105 7.28 -6.29 0.17
C ILE A 105 7.79 -6.17 1.61
N GLU A 106 7.22 -6.94 2.54
CA GLU A 106 7.63 -6.95 3.95
C GLU A 106 9.06 -7.47 4.12
N ASP A 107 9.40 -8.57 3.42
CA ASP A 107 10.70 -9.23 3.47
C ASP A 107 11.81 -8.42 2.79
N THR A 108 11.54 -7.86 1.61
CA THR A 108 12.57 -7.24 0.75
C THR A 108 12.62 -5.72 0.83
N LYS A 109 11.51 -5.08 1.23
CA LYS A 109 11.31 -3.61 1.17
C LYS A 109 11.55 -3.00 -0.22
N ASP A 110 11.46 -3.80 -1.28
CA ASP A 110 11.68 -3.38 -2.65
C ASP A 110 10.41 -2.74 -3.25
N GLU A 111 10.57 -1.55 -3.85
CA GLU A 111 9.50 -0.81 -4.51
C GLU A 111 8.93 -1.55 -5.72
N LYS A 112 9.71 -2.44 -6.35
CA LYS A 112 9.25 -3.25 -7.48
C LYS A 112 8.01 -4.09 -7.16
N TYR A 113 7.95 -4.68 -5.97
CA TYR A 113 6.80 -5.50 -5.56
C TYR A 113 5.57 -4.66 -5.25
N ILE A 114 5.74 -3.38 -4.90
CA ILE A 114 4.64 -2.43 -4.72
C ILE A 114 4.01 -2.11 -6.08
N GLU A 115 4.81 -1.95 -7.15
CA GLU A 115 4.28 -1.77 -8.51
C GLU A 115 3.60 -3.04 -9.04
N GLU A 116 4.17 -4.21 -8.80
CA GLU A 116 3.55 -5.49 -9.15
C GLU A 116 2.20 -5.68 -8.44
N TYR A 117 2.11 -5.24 -7.18
CA TYR A 117 0.86 -5.23 -6.43
C TYR A 117 -0.19 -4.36 -7.12
N LYS A 118 0.13 -3.10 -7.48
CA LYS A 118 -0.81 -2.21 -8.18
C LYS A 118 -1.31 -2.80 -9.51
N LYS A 119 -0.38 -3.30 -10.34
CA LYS A 119 -0.71 -3.90 -11.64
C LYS A 119 -1.64 -5.12 -11.52
N LEU A 120 -1.58 -5.85 -10.39
CA LEU A 120 -2.47 -6.98 -10.14
C LEU A 120 -3.94 -6.53 -10.00
N PHE A 121 -4.18 -5.39 -9.35
CA PHE A 121 -5.52 -4.85 -9.15
C PHE A 121 -6.05 -4.11 -10.38
N ASP A 122 -5.19 -3.36 -11.08
CA ASP A 122 -5.58 -2.68 -12.33
C ASP A 122 -6.09 -3.69 -13.37
N LYS A 123 -5.38 -4.81 -13.55
CA LYS A 123 -5.81 -5.89 -14.45
C LYS A 123 -7.14 -6.52 -14.04
N MET A 124 -7.36 -6.68 -12.74
CA MET A 124 -8.61 -7.22 -12.24
C MET A 124 -9.77 -6.25 -12.52
N GLU A 125 -9.58 -4.94 -12.36
CA GLU A 125 -10.59 -3.94 -12.75
C GLU A 125 -10.87 -3.94 -14.25
N GLU A 126 -9.84 -4.07 -15.09
CA GLU A 126 -10.01 -4.19 -16.55
C GLU A 126 -10.82 -5.44 -16.92
N ASP A 127 -10.46 -6.60 -16.35
CA ASP A 127 -11.17 -7.87 -16.54
C ASP A 127 -12.66 -7.79 -16.11
N TYR A 128 -12.99 -6.92 -15.16
CA TYR A 128 -14.38 -6.68 -14.72
C TYR A 128 -15.14 -5.63 -15.54
N LYS A 129 -14.44 -4.79 -16.31
CA LYS A 129 -15.04 -3.77 -17.19
C LYS A 129 -15.36 -4.31 -18.59
N GLU A 130 -14.72 -5.41 -18.99
CA GLU A 130 -14.94 -6.07 -20.30
C GLU A 130 -16.08 -7.12 -20.30
N GLU A 131 -16.79 -7.33 -19.19
CA GLU A 131 -18.03 -8.15 -19.09
C GLU A 131 -19.31 -7.30 -19.06
#